data_AF-A0A2H0H598-F1
#
_entry.id   AF-A0A2H0H598-F1
#
_cell.length_a   1.000
_cell.length_b   1.000
_cell.length_c   1.000
_cell.angle_alpha   90.00
_cell.angle_beta   90.00
_cell.angle_gamma   90.00
#
_symmetry.space_group_name_H-M   'P 1'
#
loop_
_entity.id
_entity.type
_entity.pdbx_description
1 polymer ?
#
loop_
_entity_poly.entity_id
_entity_poly.type
_entity_poly.pdbx_seq_one_letter_code
_entity_poly.pdbx_strand_id
1 'polypeptide(L)'
;NHSTLTTDQLFQDSIQSDETFFPSPSVFVYTLPNIMAGEIAIRHHFTGENAFFVSSAFDPDWHTFYINQQFESKKISACLSGWVDMDDQSLEAFVYFVEKRKDQRDESMQHTVEKLNNLYKINDK
;
A
#
# COMPACT_ATOMS: atom_id res chain seq x y z
N ASN A 1 -7.80 12.96 -0.81
CA ASN A 1 -9.23 12.56 -0.79
C ASN A 1 -9.70 12.05 -2.16
N HIS A 2 -8.90 11.31 -2.94
CA HIS A 2 -9.34 10.92 -4.28
C HIS A 2 -8.81 9.56 -4.79
N SER A 3 -8.37 8.62 -3.95
CA SER A 3 -7.94 7.29 -4.44
C SER A 3 -9.10 6.36 -4.84
N THR A 4 -10.34 6.87 -5.00
CA THR A 4 -11.53 6.07 -5.36
C THR A 4 -12.61 6.85 -6.11
N LEU A 5 -12.69 8.18 -5.93
CA LEU A 5 -13.81 8.96 -6.48
C LEU A 5 -13.86 8.97 -8.01
N THR A 6 -12.70 9.00 -8.67
CA THR A 6 -12.65 9.11 -10.13
C THR A 6 -12.97 7.77 -10.80
N THR A 7 -12.52 6.66 -10.22
CA THR A 7 -12.93 5.31 -10.63
C THR A 7 -14.42 5.07 -10.36
N ASP A 8 -14.96 5.58 -9.24
CA ASP A 8 -16.39 5.49 -8.92
C ASP A 8 -17.24 6.30 -9.92
N GLN A 9 -16.78 7.48 -10.34
CA GLN A 9 -17.46 8.28 -11.36
C GLN A 9 -17.44 7.59 -12.73
N LEU A 10 -16.29 7.04 -13.15
CA LEU A 10 -16.20 6.28 -14.39
C LEU A 10 -17.05 5.00 -14.37
N PHE A 11 -17.14 4.33 -13.21
CA PHE A 11 -18.03 3.18 -13.04
C PHE A 11 -19.50 3.61 -13.08
N GLN A 12 -19.87 4.70 -12.39
CA GLN A 12 -21.22 5.25 -12.38
C GLN A 12 -21.68 5.73 -13.77
N ASP A 13 -20.77 6.30 -14.56
CA ASP A 13 -21.04 6.72 -15.93
C ASP A 13 -21.19 5.50 -16.87
N SER A 14 -20.45 4.41 -16.60
CA SER A 14 -20.55 3.16 -17.38
C SER A 14 -21.86 2.38 -17.17
N ILE A 15 -22.54 2.58 -16.03
CA ILE A 15 -23.84 1.96 -15.72
C ILE A 15 -25.05 2.80 -16.18
N GLN A 16 -24.84 4.01 -16.71
CA GLN A 16 -25.92 4.84 -17.29
C GLN A 16 -26.24 4.51 -18.76
N SER A 17 -25.46 3.65 -19.42
CA SER A 17 -25.70 3.19 -20.78
C SER A 17 -26.17 1.73 -20.79
N ASP A 18 -27.46 1.52 -21.03
CA ASP A 18 -28.11 0.20 -21.13
C ASP A 18 -27.59 -0.68 -22.31
N GLU A 19 -26.67 -0.19 -23.15
CA GLU A 19 -26.24 -0.90 -24.37
C GLU A 19 -24.85 -1.54 -24.30
N THR A 20 -24.07 -1.34 -23.23
CA THR A 20 -22.75 -2.01 -23.07
C THR A 20 -22.50 -2.48 -21.63
N PHE A 21 -23.44 -3.25 -21.09
CA PHE A 21 -23.27 -3.90 -19.79
C PHE A 21 -22.31 -5.10 -19.88
N PHE A 22 -21.01 -4.85 -19.82
CA PHE A 22 -20.02 -5.84 -19.38
C PHE A 22 -18.88 -5.16 -18.59
N PRO A 23 -19.13 -4.58 -17.41
CA PRO A 23 -18.05 -4.36 -16.48
C PRO A 23 -17.55 -5.75 -16.06
N SER A 24 -16.34 -6.11 -16.49
CA SER A 24 -15.70 -7.36 -16.07
C SER A 24 -15.76 -7.47 -14.54
N PRO A 25 -16.15 -8.62 -13.96
CA PRO A 25 -16.16 -8.82 -12.50
C PRO A 25 -14.86 -8.41 -11.81
N SER A 26 -13.76 -8.40 -12.58
CA SER A 26 -12.44 -7.96 -12.18
C SER A 26 -12.36 -6.47 -11.80
N VAL A 27 -13.15 -5.57 -12.40
CA VAL A 27 -13.09 -4.12 -12.12
C VAL A 27 -13.61 -3.80 -10.71
N PHE A 28 -14.56 -4.58 -10.20
CA PHE A 28 -15.06 -4.49 -8.82
C PHE A 28 -14.11 -5.11 -7.78
N VAL A 29 -13.14 -5.90 -8.25
CA VAL A 29 -12.17 -6.65 -7.45
C VAL A 29 -10.86 -5.85 -7.35
N TYR A 30 -10.52 -5.05 -8.36
CA TYR A 30 -9.33 -4.19 -8.34
C TYR A 30 -9.48 -2.88 -7.55
N THR A 31 -10.67 -2.56 -7.03
CA THR A 31 -10.90 -1.42 -6.11
C THR A 31 -10.58 -1.74 -4.65
N LEU A 32 -10.27 -3.00 -4.32
CA LEU A 32 -9.84 -3.42 -2.99
C LEU A 32 -8.34 -3.65 -3.01
N PRO A 33 -7.52 -2.72 -2.51
CA PRO A 33 -6.08 -2.94 -2.27
C PRO A 33 -5.77 -4.17 -1.39
N ASN A 34 -6.78 -4.72 -0.69
CA ASN A 34 -6.72 -6.02 -0.04
C ASN A 34 -6.46 -7.19 -1.02
N ILE A 35 -6.90 -7.10 -2.29
CA ILE A 35 -6.67 -8.13 -3.30
C ILE A 35 -5.26 -8.01 -3.89
N MET A 36 -4.76 -6.79 -4.09
CA MET A 36 -3.36 -6.56 -4.46
C MET A 36 -2.43 -7.14 -3.38
N ALA A 37 -2.64 -6.77 -2.12
CA ALA A 37 -1.86 -7.30 -0.99
C ALA A 37 -2.04 -8.82 -0.85
N GLY A 38 -3.27 -9.32 -1.02
CA GLY A 38 -3.59 -10.74 -0.99
C GLY A 38 -2.89 -11.55 -2.10
N GLU A 39 -2.83 -11.04 -3.33
CA GLU A 39 -2.13 -11.71 -4.43
C GLU A 39 -0.62 -11.76 -4.20
N ILE A 40 -0.02 -10.66 -3.70
CA ILE A 40 1.39 -10.63 -3.28
C ILE A 40 1.63 -11.67 -2.18
N ALA A 41 0.76 -11.72 -1.17
CA ALA A 41 0.87 -12.66 -0.06
C ALA A 41 0.76 -14.13 -0.52
N ILE A 42 -0.21 -14.44 -1.39
CA ILE A 42 -0.39 -15.79 -1.93
C ILE A 42 0.81 -16.19 -2.81
N ARG A 43 1.25 -15.30 -3.70
CA ARG A 43 2.35 -15.55 -4.64
C ARG A 43 3.69 -15.76 -3.93
N HIS A 44 3.94 -15.06 -2.83
CA HIS A 44 5.19 -15.14 -2.06
C HIS A 44 5.06 -15.96 -0.76
N HIS A 45 3.94 -16.66 -0.57
CA HIS A 45 3.64 -17.46 0.61
C HIS A 45 3.78 -16.70 1.94
N PHE A 46 3.44 -15.41 1.96
CA PHE A 46 3.37 -14.63 3.19
C PHE A 46 2.08 -14.98 3.94
N THR A 47 2.23 -15.60 5.12
CA THR A 47 1.12 -16.00 5.99
C THR A 47 0.88 -15.01 7.14
N GLY A 48 1.50 -13.83 7.08
CA GLY A 48 1.42 -12.78 8.09
C GLY A 48 0.15 -11.92 8.00
N GLU A 49 0.06 -10.96 8.91
CA GLU A 49 -1.01 -9.95 8.92
C GLU A 49 -0.93 -9.06 7.67
N ASN A 50 -2.06 -8.89 6.98
CA ASN A 50 -2.21 -7.97 5.87
C ASN A 50 -3.14 -6.84 6.32
N ALA A 51 -2.65 -5.60 6.25
CA ALA A 51 -3.42 -4.42 6.66
C ALA A 51 -3.33 -3.35 5.57
N PHE A 52 -4.47 -2.76 5.24
CA PHE A 52 -4.58 -1.66 4.29
C PHE A 52 -5.31 -0.48 4.91
N PHE A 53 -4.83 0.72 4.64
CA PHE A 53 -5.32 1.95 5.24
C PHE A 53 -5.54 3.02 4.16
N VAL A 54 -6.64 3.76 4.28
CA VAL A 54 -6.95 4.89 3.40
C VAL A 54 -6.63 6.18 4.16
N SER A 55 -5.75 7.00 3.59
CA SER A 55 -5.40 8.33 4.10
C SER A 55 -5.53 9.35 2.97
N SER A 56 -5.65 10.64 3.34
CA SER A 56 -5.68 11.72 2.36
C SER A 56 -4.31 12.04 1.73
N ALA A 57 -3.23 11.62 2.38
CA ALA A 57 -1.84 11.78 1.97
C ALA A 57 -0.94 10.77 2.70
N PHE A 58 0.28 10.56 2.20
CA PHE A 58 1.28 9.74 2.88
C PHE A 58 1.65 10.34 4.24
N ASP A 59 1.56 9.52 5.29
CA ASP A 59 1.87 9.89 6.68
C ASP A 59 3.01 9.01 7.21
N PRO A 60 4.27 9.49 7.17
CA PRO A 60 5.44 8.74 7.60
C PRO A 60 5.49 8.54 9.12
N ASP A 61 4.90 9.45 9.91
CA ASP A 61 4.81 9.35 11.36
C ASP A 61 3.90 8.19 11.74
N TRP A 62 2.71 8.14 11.15
CA TRP A 62 1.75 7.08 11.37
C TRP A 62 2.26 5.73 10.87
N HIS A 63 2.87 5.66 9.67
CA HIS A 63 3.48 4.43 9.14
C HIS A 63 4.58 3.91 10.08
N THR A 64 5.47 4.79 10.53
CA THR A 64 6.57 4.42 11.42
C THR A 64 6.04 3.86 12.73
N PHE A 65 5.10 4.56 13.35
CA PHE A 65 4.48 4.15 14.60
C PHE A 65 3.79 2.79 14.47
N TYR A 66 2.89 2.62 13.50
CA TYR A 66 2.10 1.40 13.36
C TYR A 66 2.98 0.17 13.13
N ILE A 67 3.92 0.25 12.20
CA ILE A 67 4.82 -0.87 11.86
C ILE A 67 5.70 -1.21 13.07
N ASN A 68 6.28 -0.21 13.74
CA ASN A 68 7.12 -0.46 14.92
C ASN A 68 6.33 -1.16 16.04
N GLN A 69 5.07 -0.75 16.29
CA GLN A 69 4.19 -1.44 17.24
C GLN A 69 3.94 -2.91 16.86
N GLN A 70 3.80 -3.23 15.58
CA GLN A 70 3.66 -4.64 15.14
C GLN A 70 4.93 -5.45 15.40
N PHE A 71 6.11 -4.88 15.17
CA PHE A 71 7.39 -5.52 15.47
C PHE A 71 7.61 -5.72 16.98
N GLU A 72 7.26 -4.72 17.80
CA GLU A 72 7.35 -4.74 19.26
C GLU A 72 6.40 -5.76 19.89
N SER A 73 5.18 -5.90 19.34
CA SER A 73 4.22 -6.92 19.77
C SER A 73 4.66 -8.36 19.46
N LYS A 74 5.81 -8.52 18.78
CA LYS A 74 6.40 -9.80 18.32
C LYS A 74 5.53 -10.61 17.37
N LYS A 75 4.48 -10.02 16.81
CA LYS A 75 3.59 -10.66 15.84
C LYS A 75 4.23 -10.86 14.47
N ILE A 76 5.20 -10.01 14.11
CA ILE A 76 5.88 -10.04 12.82
C ILE A 76 7.41 -10.05 12.95
N SER A 77 8.07 -10.66 11.96
CA SER A 77 9.54 -10.71 11.80
C SER A 77 10.04 -9.91 10.60
N ALA A 78 9.15 -9.64 9.64
CA ALA A 78 9.37 -8.80 8.47
C ALA A 78 8.02 -8.19 8.02
N CYS A 79 8.08 -7.08 7.28
CA CYS A 79 6.94 -6.34 6.78
C CYS A 79 7.30 -5.73 5.41
N LEU A 80 6.45 -5.95 4.41
CA LEU A 80 6.45 -5.17 3.18
C LEU A 80 5.39 -4.08 3.34
N SER A 81 5.79 -2.82 3.30
CA SER A 81 4.90 -1.67 3.48
C SER A 81 5.11 -0.66 2.37
N GLY A 82 4.18 0.26 2.22
CA GLY A 82 4.23 1.22 1.12
C GLY A 82 3.03 2.14 1.08
N TRP A 83 3.10 3.06 0.15
CA TRP A 83 2.06 3.99 -0.23
C TRP A 83 1.78 3.83 -1.71
N VAL A 84 0.51 3.83 -2.08
CA VAL A 84 0.10 3.88 -3.48
C VAL A 84 -1.00 4.93 -3.57
N ASP A 85 -0.82 5.91 -4.44
CA ASP A 85 -1.87 6.84 -4.82
C ASP A 85 -2.00 6.85 -6.34
N MET A 86 -3.23 6.86 -6.81
CA MET A 86 -3.52 6.83 -8.24
C MET A 86 -4.64 7.81 -8.51
N ASP A 87 -4.35 8.77 -9.38
CA ASP A 87 -5.35 9.63 -10.00
C ASP A 87 -5.39 9.36 -11.52
N ASP A 88 -6.29 10.05 -12.24
CA ASP A 88 -6.49 9.85 -13.68
C ASP A 88 -5.23 10.14 -14.53
N GLN A 89 -4.23 10.81 -13.97
CA GLN A 89 -3.07 11.32 -14.71
C GLN A 89 -1.74 10.83 -14.15
N SER A 90 -1.72 10.25 -12.96
CA SER A 90 -0.51 9.89 -12.23
C SER A 90 -0.72 8.66 -11.35
N LEU A 91 0.28 7.79 -11.37
CA LEU A 91 0.40 6.65 -10.47
C LEU A 91 1.66 6.87 -9.64
N GLU A 92 1.46 7.03 -8.34
CA GLU A 92 2.51 7.08 -7.36
C GLU A 92 2.55 5.75 -6.60
N ALA A 93 3.69 5.07 -6.61
CA ALA A 93 3.86 3.83 -5.87
C ALA A 93 5.21 3.83 -5.16
N PHE A 94 5.15 3.81 -3.83
CA PHE A 94 6.27 3.71 -2.93
C PHE A 94 6.15 2.40 -2.14
N VAL A 95 7.15 1.53 -2.24
CA VAL A 95 7.17 0.27 -1.49
C VAL A 95 8.54 0.10 -0.85
N TYR A 96 8.56 -0.36 0.39
CA TYR A 96 9.76 -0.60 1.17
C TYR A 96 9.61 -1.81 2.08
N PHE A 97 10.74 -2.41 2.44
CA PHE A 97 10.80 -3.62 3.26
C PHE A 97 11.45 -3.32 4.60
N VAL A 98 10.88 -3.86 5.66
CA VAL A 98 11.37 -3.73 7.04
C VAL A 98 11.50 -5.13 7.63
N GLU A 99 12.61 -5.43 8.28
CA GLU A 99 12.77 -6.68 9.02
C GLU A 99 13.46 -6.47 10.37
N LYS A 100 13.31 -7.44 11.28
CA LYS A 100 14.07 -7.44 12.53
C LYS A 100 15.55 -7.61 12.21
N ARG A 101 16.36 -6.67 12.66
CA ARG A 101 17.82 -6.73 12.54
C ARG A 101 18.36 -8.02 13.16
N LYS A 102 19.12 -8.80 12.39
CA LYS A 102 19.69 -10.11 12.80
C LYS A 102 21.13 -10.01 13.29
N ASP A 103 21.91 -9.05 12.79
CA ASP A 103 23.32 -8.79 13.17
C ASP A 103 23.50 -7.29 13.44
N GLN A 104 24.33 -6.94 14.43
CA GLN A 104 24.67 -5.54 14.74
C GLN A 104 25.54 -4.89 13.66
N ARG A 105 26.18 -5.68 12.80
CA ARG A 105 26.97 -5.23 11.63
C ARG A 105 26.12 -4.94 10.40
N ASP A 106 24.81 -5.12 10.49
CA ASP A 106 23.90 -4.81 9.40
C ASP A 106 23.79 -3.28 9.21
N GLU A 107 24.24 -2.81 8.05
CA GLU A 107 24.19 -1.41 7.62
C GLU A 107 22.78 -0.95 7.20
N SER A 108 21.77 -1.82 7.34
CA SER A 108 20.37 -1.49 7.09
C SER A 108 19.91 -0.25 7.87
N MET A 109 19.13 0.60 7.20
CA MET A 109 18.58 1.82 7.79
C MET A 109 17.60 1.48 8.92
N GLN A 110 17.68 2.21 10.03
CA GLN A 110 16.66 2.08 11.08
C GLN A 110 15.32 2.65 10.61
N HIS A 111 14.24 1.94 10.94
CA HIS A 111 12.88 2.35 10.62
C HIS A 111 12.45 3.52 11.52
N THR A 112 12.72 4.72 11.04
CA THR A 112 12.45 6.00 11.70
C THR A 112 11.75 6.94 10.73
N VAL A 113 10.98 7.89 11.26
CA VAL A 113 10.22 8.88 10.47
C VAL A 113 11.13 9.65 9.53
N GLU A 114 12.32 10.05 9.98
CA GLU A 114 13.30 10.79 9.17
C GLU A 114 13.79 9.97 7.97
N LYS A 115 14.17 8.70 8.20
CA LYS A 115 14.65 7.82 7.12
C LYS A 115 13.54 7.46 6.15
N LEU A 116 12.33 7.22 6.64
CA LEU A 116 11.17 6.92 5.81
C LEU A 116 10.81 8.12 4.90
N ASN A 117 10.78 9.33 5.47
CA ASN A 117 10.60 10.57 4.69
C ASN A 117 11.65 10.74 3.59
N ASN A 118 12.91 10.46 3.90
CA ASN A 118 13.98 10.57 2.93
C ASN A 118 13.85 9.53 1.81
N LEU A 119 13.46 8.29 2.14
CA LEU A 119 13.21 7.23 1.15
C LEU A 119 12.05 7.58 0.22
N TYR A 120 10.95 8.09 0.77
CA TYR A 120 9.80 8.52 0.00
C TYR A 120 10.16 9.61 -1.02
N LYS A 121 10.88 10.66 -0.58
CA LYS A 121 11.35 11.75 -1.45
C LYS A 121 12.36 11.34 -2.52
N ILE A 122 13.06 10.22 -2.36
CA ILE A 122 13.99 9.70 -3.37
C ILE A 122 13.21 9.08 -4.55
N ASN A 123 12.07 8.45 -4.27
CA ASN A 123 11.24 7.81 -5.28
C ASN A 123 10.31 8.77 -6.02
N ASP A 124 10.20 10.01 -5.54
CA ASP A 124 9.40 11.09 -6.12
C ASP A 124 10.16 11.87 -7.24
N LYS A 125 11.30 11.34 -7.71
CA LYS A 125 12.17 11.91 -8.77
C LYS A 125 12.29 10.97 -9.97
#